data_AF-A0A9E2UEB6-F1
#
_entry.id   AF-A0A9E2UEB6-F1
#
_cell.length_a   1.000
_cell.length_b   1.000
_cell.length_c   1.000
_cell.angle_alpha   90.00
_cell.angle_beta   90.00
_cell.angle_gamma   90.00
#
_symmetry.space_group_name_H-M   'P 1'
#
loop_
_entity.id
_entity.type
_entity.pdbx_description
1 polymer ?
#
loop_
_entity_poly.entity_id
_entity_poly.type
_entity_poly.pdbx_seq_one_letter_code
_entity_poly.pdbx_strand_id
1 'polypeptide(L)'
;MSAAEALSKSGSWAWSPAANEITHWSKGRYRLFGFDPAAGVPSLDAVLERIHPEDRALWLESKTRVTLGGETDFDFRIVLPDGETKHVHAVGRPILSQSGAVVEIIGAAVDVTEQKQAQEALRESEEQWKAVFENNPTMYFMLDSSHIILSVNPFGAEQLGYAREDLIGRHVGTVIHEDDREYALKKQTACLERLGRSASWETRKVRKDGSVIHARETGRAVLIKARPVVLIASEDITEAKRAAEALRETQAQVQRLVDANIIGIETWHFDGRVLAANDAYLKILGYSREDLVSGLLRWPDLTPPEWRDISFARFDEVKSTGIARPHQKEWLYLRYMLIHGRIG
;
A
#
# COMPACT_ATOMS: atom_id res chain seq x y z
N MET A 1 -33.37 14.37 -45.55
CA MET A 1 -33.12 13.74 -44.24
C MET A 1 -32.30 12.50 -44.47
N SER A 2 -31.05 12.46 -44.01
CA SER A 2 -30.27 11.22 -44.01
C SER A 2 -30.50 10.52 -42.68
N ALA A 3 -30.87 9.24 -42.71
CA ALA A 3 -31.00 8.39 -41.51
C ALA A 3 -29.72 8.34 -40.66
N ALA A 4 -28.58 8.79 -41.20
CA ALA A 4 -27.28 8.88 -40.52
C ALA A 4 -27.26 9.91 -39.36
N GLU A 5 -28.00 11.02 -39.44
CA GLU A 5 -27.96 12.07 -38.39
C GLU A 5 -28.70 11.66 -37.11
N ALA A 6 -29.73 10.81 -37.21
CA ALA A 6 -30.49 10.36 -36.06
C ALA A 6 -29.70 9.41 -35.15
N LEU A 7 -28.75 8.65 -35.73
CA LEU A 7 -27.90 7.68 -35.05
C LEU A 7 -26.60 8.28 -34.48
N SER A 8 -26.14 9.42 -35.01
CA SER A 8 -24.78 9.93 -34.76
C SER A 8 -24.64 10.95 -33.60
N LYS A 9 -25.70 11.22 -32.80
CA LYS A 9 -25.73 12.35 -31.82
C LYS A 9 -25.19 13.67 -32.42
N SER A 10 -25.36 13.86 -33.73
CA SER A 10 -24.79 14.96 -34.50
C SER A 10 -25.86 15.93 -34.98
N GLY A 11 -25.49 17.20 -35.07
CA GLY A 11 -26.33 18.29 -35.53
C GLY A 11 -25.65 19.07 -36.65
N SER A 12 -26.29 19.15 -37.82
CA SER A 12 -25.86 19.95 -38.95
C SER A 12 -26.42 21.38 -38.88
N TRP A 13 -25.75 22.28 -39.58
CA TRP A 13 -26.10 23.69 -39.62
C TRP A 13 -25.58 24.40 -40.85
N ALA A 14 -26.23 25.52 -41.17
CA ALA A 14 -25.73 26.47 -42.13
C ALA A 14 -25.98 27.90 -41.65
N TRP A 15 -25.08 28.81 -42.00
CA TRP A 15 -25.13 30.23 -41.65
C TRP A 15 -24.66 31.07 -42.81
N SER A 16 -25.38 32.13 -43.14
CA SER A 16 -24.96 33.13 -44.13
C SER A 16 -24.25 34.29 -43.45
N PRO A 17 -22.94 34.50 -43.69
CA PRO A 17 -22.20 35.60 -43.08
C PRO A 17 -22.70 36.97 -43.52
N ALA A 18 -23.12 37.11 -44.78
CA ALA A 18 -23.58 38.37 -45.36
C ALA A 18 -24.89 38.87 -44.72
N ALA A 19 -25.82 37.96 -44.45
CA ALA A 19 -27.09 38.26 -43.77
C ALA A 19 -26.97 38.17 -42.23
N ASN A 20 -25.85 37.66 -41.71
CA ASN A 20 -25.66 37.28 -40.32
C ASN A 20 -26.79 36.36 -39.79
N GLU A 21 -27.31 35.47 -40.63
CA GLU A 21 -28.51 34.67 -40.38
C GLU A 21 -28.22 33.15 -40.47
N ILE A 22 -28.68 32.39 -39.48
CA ILE A 22 -28.59 30.92 -39.52
C ILE A 22 -29.64 30.41 -40.52
N THR A 23 -29.18 29.91 -41.66
CA THR A 23 -30.01 29.43 -42.76
C THR A 23 -30.51 28.00 -42.56
N HIS A 24 -29.82 27.21 -41.73
CA HIS A 24 -30.23 25.85 -41.38
C HIS A 24 -29.81 25.47 -39.96
N TRP A 25 -30.71 24.81 -39.23
CA TRP A 25 -30.48 24.29 -37.89
C TRP A 25 -31.18 22.94 -37.71
N SER A 26 -30.40 21.85 -37.65
CA SER A 26 -30.99 20.50 -37.61
C SER A 26 -31.61 20.15 -36.26
N LYS A 27 -32.48 19.12 -36.25
CA LYS A 27 -33.04 18.54 -35.02
C LYS A 27 -31.96 18.04 -34.05
N GLY A 28 -30.82 17.58 -34.56
CA GLY A 28 -29.67 17.19 -33.75
C GLY A 28 -29.06 18.38 -33.02
N ARG A 29 -28.98 19.54 -33.69
CA ARG A 29 -28.45 20.78 -33.10
C ARG A 29 -29.36 21.35 -32.00
N TYR A 30 -30.68 21.30 -32.16
CA TYR A 30 -31.63 21.66 -31.08
C TYR A 30 -31.39 20.81 -29.82
N ARG A 31 -31.29 19.48 -29.98
CA ARG A 31 -31.03 18.56 -28.86
C ARG A 31 -29.65 18.77 -28.23
N LEU A 32 -28.62 19.01 -29.05
CA LEU A 32 -27.25 19.21 -28.58
C LEU A 32 -27.13 20.47 -27.72
N PHE A 33 -27.68 21.59 -28.19
CA PHE A 33 -27.58 22.90 -27.52
C PHE A 33 -28.71 23.19 -26.54
N GLY A 34 -29.69 22.29 -26.39
CA GLY A 34 -30.84 22.47 -25.50
C GLY A 34 -31.73 23.66 -25.86
N PHE A 35 -31.89 23.93 -27.16
CA PHE A 35 -32.84 24.95 -27.65
C PHE A 35 -34.19 24.30 -27.95
N ASP A 36 -35.28 25.01 -27.65
CA ASP A 36 -36.64 24.59 -27.98
C ASP A 36 -36.93 24.87 -29.48
N PRO A 37 -37.22 23.85 -30.31
CA PRO A 37 -37.61 24.06 -31.70
C PRO A 37 -38.86 24.92 -31.87
N ALA A 38 -39.75 24.98 -30.89
CA ALA A 38 -40.96 25.81 -30.94
C ALA A 38 -40.65 27.31 -30.78
N ALA A 39 -39.49 27.67 -30.21
CA ALA A 39 -39.02 29.05 -30.09
C ALA A 39 -38.37 29.58 -31.37
N GLY A 40 -38.24 28.74 -32.41
CA GLY A 40 -37.60 29.09 -33.68
C GLY A 40 -36.09 28.87 -33.69
N VAL A 41 -35.44 29.31 -34.77
CA VAL A 41 -33.98 29.20 -34.94
C VAL A 41 -33.30 30.18 -33.99
N PRO A 42 -32.33 29.74 -33.16
CA PRO A 42 -31.64 30.64 -32.23
C PRO A 42 -30.78 31.68 -32.97
N SER A 43 -30.57 32.85 -32.36
CA SER A 43 -29.60 33.82 -32.87
C SER A 43 -28.16 33.37 -32.60
N LEU A 44 -27.19 33.91 -33.34
CA LEU A 44 -25.78 33.62 -33.06
C LEU A 44 -25.34 34.04 -31.65
N ASP A 45 -25.91 35.12 -31.11
CA ASP A 45 -25.62 35.55 -29.74
C ASP A 45 -26.15 34.53 -28.71
N ALA A 46 -27.36 34.00 -28.92
CA ALA A 46 -27.89 32.94 -28.07
C ALA A 46 -27.03 31.67 -28.14
N VAL A 47 -26.48 31.35 -29.32
CA VAL A 47 -25.52 30.23 -29.48
C VAL A 47 -24.22 30.53 -28.74
N LEU A 48 -23.68 31.74 -28.84
CA LEU A 48 -22.47 32.16 -28.12
C LEU A 48 -22.65 32.11 -26.59
N GLU A 49 -23.84 32.47 -26.09
CA GLU A 49 -24.17 32.36 -24.67
C GLU A 49 -24.10 30.93 -24.14
N ARG A 50 -24.44 29.93 -24.97
CA ARG A 50 -24.28 28.51 -24.66
C ARG A 50 -22.82 28.06 -24.59
N ILE A 51 -21.88 28.80 -25.15
CA ILE A 51 -20.48 28.38 -25.16
C ILE A 51 -19.84 28.67 -23.81
N HIS A 52 -19.11 27.68 -23.30
CA HIS A 52 -18.38 27.80 -22.04
C HIS A 52 -17.48 29.04 -22.07
N PRO A 53 -17.45 29.88 -21.00
CA PRO A 53 -16.75 31.17 -21.02
C PRO A 53 -15.30 31.11 -21.51
N GLU A 54 -14.56 30.08 -21.10
CA GLU A 54 -13.15 29.87 -21.50
C GLU A 54 -12.98 29.54 -22.99
N ASP A 55 -14.02 28.99 -23.64
CA ASP A 55 -13.94 28.51 -25.03
C ASP A 55 -14.49 29.54 -26.03
N ARG A 56 -15.09 30.64 -25.53
CA ARG A 56 -15.67 31.70 -26.37
C ARG A 56 -14.65 32.36 -27.29
N ALA A 57 -13.44 32.60 -26.79
CA ALA A 57 -12.38 33.21 -27.59
C ALA A 57 -11.99 32.31 -28.78
N LEU A 58 -11.81 31.01 -28.53
CA LEU A 58 -11.51 30.01 -29.56
C LEU A 58 -12.65 29.90 -30.58
N TRP A 59 -13.89 29.91 -30.11
CA TRP A 59 -15.05 29.86 -31.00
C TRP A 59 -15.18 31.10 -31.90
N LEU A 60 -14.91 32.30 -31.37
CA LEU A 60 -14.90 33.54 -32.15
C LEU A 60 -13.76 33.57 -33.18
N GLU A 61 -12.60 33.05 -32.83
CA GLU A 61 -11.49 32.88 -33.78
C GLU A 61 -11.89 31.92 -34.91
N SER A 62 -12.50 30.78 -34.56
CA SER A 62 -13.03 29.82 -35.52
C SER A 62 -14.05 30.48 -36.45
N LYS A 63 -15.05 31.20 -35.92
CA LYS A 63 -16.05 31.96 -36.69
C LYS A 63 -15.38 32.92 -37.68
N THR A 64 -14.34 33.63 -37.24
CA THR A 64 -13.58 34.57 -38.08
C THR A 64 -12.87 33.83 -39.21
N ARG A 65 -12.18 32.73 -38.89
CA ARG A 65 -11.46 31.89 -39.86
C ARG A 65 -12.37 31.37 -40.97
N VAL A 66 -13.54 30.84 -40.63
CA VAL A 66 -14.49 30.34 -41.64
C VAL A 66 -15.11 31.44 -42.49
N THR A 67 -15.28 32.64 -41.94
CA THR A 67 -15.76 33.82 -42.68
C THR A 67 -14.73 34.34 -43.68
N LEU A 68 -13.43 34.13 -43.41
CA LEU A 68 -12.33 34.48 -44.31
C LEU A 68 -12.02 33.39 -45.35
N GLY A 69 -12.83 32.32 -45.42
CA GLY A 69 -12.68 31.24 -46.41
C GLY A 69 -11.84 30.05 -45.94
N GLY A 70 -11.43 30.00 -44.66
CA GLY A 70 -10.76 28.83 -44.06
C GLY A 70 -11.73 27.76 -43.57
N GLU A 71 -11.24 26.56 -43.27
CA GLU A 71 -12.02 25.52 -42.59
C GLU A 71 -11.80 25.55 -41.06
N THR A 72 -12.73 24.98 -40.31
CA THR A 72 -12.58 24.76 -38.86
C THR A 72 -12.91 23.32 -38.49
N ASP A 73 -12.14 22.82 -37.53
CA ASP A 73 -12.25 21.50 -36.92
C ASP A 73 -11.66 21.65 -35.51
N PHE A 74 -12.53 21.65 -34.50
CA PHE A 74 -12.12 21.87 -33.11
C PHE A 74 -13.15 21.40 -32.10
N ASP A 75 -12.67 21.18 -30.87
CA ASP A 75 -13.49 20.87 -29.71
C ASP A 75 -13.74 22.13 -28.87
N PHE A 76 -14.95 22.25 -28.32
CA PHE A 76 -15.31 23.27 -27.34
C PHE A 76 -16.39 22.73 -26.41
N ARG A 77 -16.62 23.44 -25.31
CA ARG A 77 -17.65 23.12 -24.33
C ARG A 77 -18.86 24.02 -24.51
N ILE A 78 -20.03 23.44 -24.29
CA ILE A 78 -21.29 24.18 -24.13
C ILE A 78 -21.86 23.96 -22.74
N VAL A 79 -22.59 24.94 -22.23
CA VAL A 79 -23.29 24.92 -20.95
C VAL A 79 -24.79 25.01 -21.23
N LEU A 80 -25.50 23.95 -20.86
CA LEU A 80 -26.94 23.82 -20.97
C LEU A 80 -27.67 24.63 -19.87
N PRO A 81 -28.98 24.91 -20.02
CA PRO A 81 -29.66 25.81 -19.09
C PRO A 81 -29.81 25.23 -17.67
N ASP A 82 -29.68 23.91 -17.52
CA ASP A 82 -29.60 23.21 -16.23
C ASP A 82 -28.19 23.22 -15.62
N GLY A 83 -27.20 23.79 -16.30
CA GLY A 83 -25.80 23.83 -15.89
C GLY A 83 -24.97 22.64 -16.36
N GLU A 84 -25.56 21.65 -17.05
CA GLU A 84 -24.81 20.53 -17.62
C GLU A 84 -23.80 21.05 -18.65
N THR A 85 -22.54 20.61 -18.53
CA THR A 85 -21.49 20.92 -19.52
C THR A 85 -21.32 19.76 -20.48
N LYS A 86 -21.41 20.05 -21.78
CA LYS A 86 -21.15 19.07 -22.85
C LYS A 86 -19.92 19.45 -23.64
N HIS A 87 -19.14 18.44 -24.02
CA HIS A 87 -18.05 18.59 -24.98
C HIS A 87 -18.59 18.36 -26.39
N VAL A 88 -18.31 19.32 -27.27
CA VAL A 88 -18.77 19.32 -28.65
C VAL A 88 -17.56 19.39 -29.56
N HIS A 89 -17.50 18.46 -30.50
CA HIS A 89 -16.59 18.54 -31.63
C HIS A 89 -17.34 19.15 -32.81
N ALA A 90 -16.83 20.22 -33.41
CA ALA A 90 -17.46 20.84 -34.57
C ALA A 90 -16.50 21.03 -35.74
N VAL A 91 -17.07 20.79 -36.92
CA VAL A 91 -16.47 21.07 -38.20
C VAL A 91 -17.30 22.10 -38.94
N GLY A 92 -16.64 23.00 -39.66
CA GLY A 92 -17.28 24.04 -40.45
C GLY A 92 -16.47 24.35 -41.71
N ARG A 93 -17.18 24.50 -42.83
CA ARG A 93 -16.59 24.74 -44.15
C ARG A 93 -17.34 25.86 -44.88
N PRO A 94 -16.63 26.79 -45.52
CA PRO A 94 -17.23 27.83 -46.32
C PRO A 94 -17.61 27.30 -47.70
N ILE A 95 -18.76 27.74 -48.19
CA ILE A 95 -19.19 27.64 -49.58
C ILE A 95 -18.85 28.98 -50.24
N LEU A 96 -18.08 28.91 -51.33
CA LEU A 96 -17.62 30.09 -52.06
C LEU A 96 -18.47 30.32 -53.32
N SER A 97 -18.71 31.58 -53.63
CA SER A 97 -19.23 32.01 -54.94
C SER A 97 -18.17 31.90 -56.03
N GLN A 98 -18.57 32.11 -57.29
CA GLN A 98 -17.66 32.15 -58.44
C GLN A 98 -16.61 33.28 -58.35
N SER A 99 -16.89 34.35 -57.59
CA SER A 99 -15.94 35.44 -57.33
C SER A 99 -15.00 35.18 -56.15
N GLY A 100 -15.11 34.02 -55.49
CA GLY A 100 -14.32 33.65 -54.33
C GLY A 100 -14.84 34.19 -52.99
N ALA A 101 -15.97 34.91 -52.98
CA ALA A 101 -16.59 35.37 -51.73
C ALA A 101 -17.34 34.25 -51.01
N VAL A 102 -17.23 34.17 -49.68
CA VAL A 102 -17.98 33.22 -48.83
C VAL A 102 -19.46 33.57 -48.85
N VAL A 103 -20.31 32.65 -49.34
CA VAL A 103 -21.77 32.85 -49.44
C VAL A 103 -22.55 32.18 -48.32
N GLU A 104 -22.04 31.05 -47.84
CA GLU A 104 -22.64 30.26 -46.77
C GLU A 104 -21.54 29.48 -46.05
N ILE A 105 -21.72 29.18 -44.78
CA ILE A 105 -20.86 28.27 -44.03
C ILE A 105 -21.73 27.12 -43.57
N ILE A 106 -21.33 25.90 -43.92
CA ILE A 106 -22.00 24.67 -43.52
C ILE A 106 -21.14 23.93 -42.51
N GLY A 107 -21.76 23.19 -41.61
CA GLY A 107 -21.00 22.41 -40.65
C GLY A 107 -21.82 21.35 -39.94
N ALA A 108 -21.11 20.60 -39.10
CA ALA A 108 -21.69 19.61 -38.21
C ALA A 108 -21.04 19.75 -36.82
N ALA A 109 -21.81 19.41 -35.80
CA ALA A 109 -21.36 19.35 -34.42
C ALA A 109 -21.79 18.00 -33.84
N VAL A 110 -20.92 17.32 -33.10
CA VAL A 110 -21.21 16.04 -32.45
C VAL A 110 -20.90 16.14 -30.97
N ASP A 111 -21.79 15.56 -30.15
CA ASP A 111 -21.56 15.40 -28.72
C ASP A 111 -20.48 14.35 -28.47
N VAL A 112 -19.35 14.77 -27.91
CA VAL A 112 -18.22 13.90 -27.54
C VAL A 112 -18.04 13.78 -26.03
N THR A 113 -19.04 14.21 -25.24
CA THR A 113 -18.98 14.24 -23.77
C THR A 113 -18.71 12.87 -23.19
N GLU A 114 -19.52 11.87 -23.57
CA GLU A 114 -19.41 10.50 -23.09
C GLU A 114 -18.05 9.88 -23.43
N GLN A 115 -17.55 10.12 -24.64
CA GLN A 115 -16.24 9.64 -25.07
C GLN A 115 -15.11 10.26 -24.25
N LYS A 116 -15.12 11.60 -24.07
CA LYS A 116 -14.08 12.29 -23.30
C LYS A 116 -14.09 11.89 -21.83
N GLN A 117 -15.27 11.79 -21.23
CA GLN A 117 -15.42 11.34 -19.83
C GLN A 117 -14.93 9.90 -19.65
N ALA A 118 -15.24 8.99 -20.58
CA ALA A 118 -14.76 7.61 -20.51
C ALA A 118 -13.24 7.51 -20.69
N GLN A 119 -12.66 8.30 -21.60
CA GLN A 119 -11.21 8.37 -21.79
C GLN A 119 -10.49 8.92 -20.55
N GLU A 120 -11.04 9.98 -19.95
CA GLU A 120 -10.46 10.58 -18.75
C GLU A 120 -10.57 9.65 -17.54
N ALA A 121 -11.74 9.04 -17.32
CA ALA A 121 -11.92 8.07 -16.24
C ALA A 121 -10.98 6.85 -16.40
N LEU A 122 -10.74 6.40 -17.64
CA LEU A 122 -9.75 5.34 -17.91
C LEU A 122 -8.34 5.82 -17.56
N ARG A 123 -7.95 7.01 -18.01
CA ARG A 123 -6.64 7.61 -17.73
C ARG A 123 -6.39 7.75 -16.23
N GLU A 124 -7.34 8.33 -15.50
CA GLU A 124 -7.27 8.50 -14.04
C GLU A 124 -7.18 7.15 -13.32
N SER A 125 -7.96 6.16 -13.75
CA SER A 125 -7.89 4.80 -13.21
C SER A 125 -6.53 4.16 -13.47
N GLU A 126 -5.98 4.28 -14.68
CA GLU A 126 -4.65 3.76 -15.03
C GLU A 126 -3.54 4.44 -14.21
N GLU A 127 -3.61 5.76 -14.03
CA GLU A 127 -2.69 6.52 -13.19
C GLU A 127 -2.77 6.12 -11.72
N GLN A 128 -3.98 5.95 -11.19
CA GLN A 128 -4.19 5.49 -9.83
C GLN A 128 -3.64 4.07 -9.61
N TRP A 129 -3.93 3.14 -10.52
CA TRP A 129 -3.39 1.77 -10.46
C TRP A 129 -1.87 1.75 -10.54
N LYS A 130 -1.29 2.55 -11.45
CA LYS A 130 0.16 2.69 -11.57
C LYS A 130 0.76 3.24 -10.28
N ALA A 131 0.17 4.27 -9.68
CA ALA A 131 0.64 4.85 -8.43
C ALA A 131 0.60 3.84 -7.27
N VAL A 132 -0.49 3.07 -7.16
CA VAL A 132 -0.63 2.02 -6.13
C VAL A 132 0.43 0.93 -6.30
N PHE A 133 0.72 0.52 -7.53
CA PHE A 133 1.75 -0.48 -7.81
C PHE A 133 3.17 0.05 -7.56
N GLU A 134 3.47 1.25 -8.06
CA GLU A 134 4.83 1.80 -8.03
C GLU A 134 5.26 2.28 -6.64
N ASN A 135 4.33 2.83 -5.84
CA ASN A 135 4.62 3.35 -4.50
C ASN A 135 4.32 2.36 -3.37
N ASN A 136 4.09 1.08 -3.70
CA ASN A 136 3.83 0.06 -2.68
C ASN A 136 5.13 -0.26 -1.89
N PRO A 137 5.14 -0.13 -0.54
CA PRO A 137 6.32 -0.39 0.29
C PRO A 137 6.53 -1.91 0.54
N THR A 138 6.21 -2.74 -0.44
CA THR A 138 6.44 -4.18 -0.43
C THR A 138 7.00 -4.57 -1.79
N MET A 139 7.98 -5.46 -1.82
CA MET A 139 8.55 -5.90 -3.09
C MET A 139 7.49 -6.73 -3.82
N TYR A 140 7.12 -6.33 -5.03
CA TYR A 140 6.05 -6.98 -5.77
C TYR A 140 6.58 -7.50 -7.10
N PHE A 141 6.38 -8.80 -7.34
CA PHE A 141 6.76 -9.48 -8.57
C PHE A 141 5.53 -10.02 -9.28
N MET A 142 5.57 -9.95 -10.60
CA MET A 142 4.62 -10.61 -11.48
C MET A 142 5.38 -11.61 -12.34
N LEU A 143 5.04 -12.88 -12.25
CA LEU A 143 5.73 -13.97 -12.94
C LEU A 143 4.80 -14.68 -13.94
N ASP A 144 5.34 -15.15 -15.05
CA ASP A 144 4.63 -16.09 -15.91
C ASP A 144 4.70 -17.54 -15.39
N SER A 145 4.10 -18.46 -16.13
CA SER A 145 4.10 -19.90 -15.82
C SER A 145 5.49 -20.56 -15.89
N SER A 146 6.47 -19.88 -16.46
CA SER A 146 7.87 -20.32 -16.57
C SER A 146 8.77 -19.59 -15.57
N HIS A 147 8.18 -18.94 -14.57
CA HIS A 147 8.86 -18.18 -13.52
C HIS A 147 9.71 -17.01 -14.05
N ILE A 148 9.39 -16.50 -15.24
CA ILE A 148 10.01 -15.30 -15.79
C ILE A 148 9.34 -14.07 -15.19
N ILE A 149 10.15 -13.10 -14.76
CA ILE A 149 9.68 -11.82 -14.22
C ILE A 149 9.09 -10.99 -15.35
N LEU A 150 7.77 -10.87 -15.37
CA LEU A 150 7.04 -10.00 -16.28
C LEU A 150 7.06 -8.54 -15.81
N SER A 151 7.03 -8.33 -14.50
CA SER A 151 7.09 -7.00 -13.89
C SER A 151 7.60 -7.09 -12.45
N VAL A 152 8.24 -6.03 -12.00
CA VAL A 152 8.63 -5.78 -10.62
C VAL A 152 8.38 -4.30 -10.32
N ASN A 153 7.87 -3.98 -9.12
CA ASN A 153 7.70 -2.58 -8.71
C ASN A 153 9.07 -1.92 -8.41
N PRO A 154 9.16 -0.57 -8.50
CA PRO A 154 10.41 0.16 -8.22
C PRO A 154 11.02 -0.19 -6.86
N PHE A 155 10.20 -0.17 -5.80
CA PHE A 155 10.64 -0.55 -4.45
C PHE A 155 11.27 -1.94 -4.40
N GLY A 156 10.68 -2.93 -5.08
CA GLY A 156 11.22 -4.29 -5.14
C GLY A 156 12.57 -4.42 -5.84
N ALA A 157 12.74 -3.71 -6.95
CA ALA A 157 14.01 -3.68 -7.67
C ALA A 157 15.10 -2.98 -6.85
N GLU A 158 14.78 -1.81 -6.27
CA GLU A 158 15.67 -1.03 -5.41
C GLU A 158 16.11 -1.80 -4.17
N GLN A 159 15.17 -2.46 -3.47
CA GLN A 159 15.46 -3.26 -2.28
C GLN A 159 16.42 -4.43 -2.57
N LEU A 160 16.41 -4.95 -3.80
CA LEU A 160 17.35 -5.98 -4.26
C LEU A 160 18.62 -5.42 -4.91
N GLY A 161 18.73 -4.09 -5.08
CA GLY A 161 19.88 -3.43 -5.69
C GLY A 161 19.94 -3.53 -7.21
N TYR A 162 18.82 -3.76 -7.89
CA TYR A 162 18.73 -3.87 -9.35
C TYR A 162 17.98 -2.69 -9.97
N ALA A 163 18.29 -2.39 -11.23
CA ALA A 163 17.36 -1.67 -12.10
C ALA A 163 16.19 -2.60 -12.48
N ARG A 164 14.99 -2.07 -12.71
CA ARG A 164 13.82 -2.88 -13.08
C ARG A 164 14.08 -3.66 -14.37
N GLU A 165 14.74 -3.01 -15.32
CA GLU A 165 15.07 -3.52 -16.65
C GLU A 165 16.09 -4.66 -16.59
N ASP A 166 16.91 -4.73 -15.53
CA ASP A 166 17.84 -5.84 -15.30
C ASP A 166 17.10 -7.13 -14.89
N LEU A 167 15.93 -6.98 -14.24
CA LEU A 167 15.13 -8.08 -13.70
C LEU A 167 14.04 -8.55 -14.67
N ILE A 168 13.39 -7.64 -15.38
CA ILE A 168 12.31 -7.99 -16.31
C ILE A 168 12.85 -8.90 -17.42
N GLY A 169 12.14 -9.99 -17.70
CA GLY A 169 12.54 -11.03 -18.65
C GLY A 169 13.54 -12.04 -18.11
N ARG A 170 14.04 -11.89 -16.87
CA ARG A 170 14.88 -12.90 -16.21
C ARG A 170 14.05 -13.90 -15.43
N HIS A 171 14.61 -15.08 -15.21
CA HIS A 171 14.02 -16.09 -14.34
C HIS A 171 14.15 -15.67 -12.88
N VAL A 172 13.06 -15.69 -12.10
CA VAL A 172 13.04 -15.21 -10.69
C VAL A 172 14.05 -15.93 -9.78
N GLY A 173 14.44 -17.15 -10.14
CA GLY A 173 15.48 -17.90 -9.43
C GLY A 173 16.83 -17.18 -9.33
N THR A 174 17.11 -16.17 -10.18
CA THR A 174 18.34 -15.36 -10.08
C THR A 174 18.43 -14.54 -8.81
N VAL A 175 17.29 -14.15 -8.23
CA VAL A 175 17.21 -13.36 -6.98
C VAL A 175 16.83 -14.22 -5.77
N ILE A 176 16.80 -15.55 -5.91
CA ILE A 176 16.53 -16.50 -4.83
C ILE A 176 17.82 -17.23 -4.49
N HIS A 177 18.10 -17.36 -3.19
CA HIS A 177 19.25 -18.10 -2.67
C HIS A 177 19.24 -19.54 -3.17
N GLU A 178 20.39 -20.08 -3.56
CA GLU A 178 20.50 -21.36 -4.26
C GLU A 178 19.80 -22.53 -3.54
N ASP A 179 20.02 -22.68 -2.23
CA ASP A 179 19.36 -23.69 -1.39
C ASP A 179 17.83 -23.59 -1.38
N ASP A 180 17.28 -22.39 -1.56
CA ASP A 180 15.86 -22.12 -1.42
C ASP A 180 15.14 -22.16 -2.78
N ARG A 181 15.88 -22.21 -3.90
CA ARG A 181 15.32 -22.12 -5.27
C ARG A 181 14.30 -23.20 -5.55
N GLU A 182 14.65 -24.47 -5.32
CA GLU A 182 13.75 -25.59 -5.63
C GLU A 182 12.44 -25.48 -4.82
N TYR A 183 12.57 -25.18 -3.53
CA TYR A 183 11.43 -25.01 -2.64
C TYR A 183 10.53 -23.83 -3.06
N ALA A 184 11.12 -22.67 -3.34
CA ALA A 184 10.38 -21.48 -3.74
C ALA A 184 9.67 -21.67 -5.09
N LEU A 185 10.35 -22.23 -6.10
CA LEU A 185 9.74 -22.51 -7.40
C LEU A 185 8.57 -23.48 -7.27
N LYS A 186 8.70 -24.55 -6.47
CA LYS A 186 7.60 -25.48 -6.19
C LYS A 186 6.39 -24.78 -5.57
N LYS A 187 6.60 -23.83 -4.65
CA LYS A 187 5.50 -23.03 -4.06
C LYS A 187 4.83 -22.13 -5.10
N GLN A 188 5.61 -21.52 -5.98
CA GLN A 188 5.09 -20.69 -7.07
C GLN A 188 4.29 -21.53 -8.08
N THR A 189 4.77 -22.71 -8.47
CA THR A 189 4.05 -23.65 -9.35
C THR A 189 2.75 -24.12 -8.72
N ALA A 190 2.76 -24.46 -7.43
CA ALA A 190 1.55 -24.85 -6.70
C ALA A 190 0.47 -23.73 -6.68
N CYS A 191 0.86 -22.45 -6.80
CA CYS A 191 -0.11 -21.37 -6.96
C CYS A 191 -0.82 -21.46 -8.31
N LEU A 192 -0.11 -21.80 -9.40
CA LEU A 192 -0.68 -21.96 -10.74
C LEU A 192 -1.70 -23.10 -10.81
N GLU A 193 -1.49 -24.18 -10.05
CA GLU A 193 -2.42 -25.31 -9.95
C GLU A 193 -3.72 -24.94 -9.22
N ARG A 194 -3.72 -23.86 -8.43
CA ARG A 194 -4.83 -23.44 -7.57
C ARG A 194 -5.16 -21.96 -7.79
N LEU A 195 -5.56 -21.63 -9.02
CA LEU A 195 -5.96 -20.28 -9.42
C LEU A 195 -6.88 -19.61 -8.38
N GLY A 196 -6.55 -18.36 -8.05
CA GLY A 196 -7.31 -17.55 -7.12
C GLY A 196 -7.04 -17.81 -5.63
N ARG A 197 -6.29 -18.85 -5.25
CA ARG A 197 -5.89 -19.09 -3.85
C ARG A 197 -4.51 -18.51 -3.56
N SER A 198 -4.38 -17.93 -2.37
CA SER A 198 -3.09 -17.43 -1.88
C SER A 198 -2.35 -18.53 -1.13
N ALA A 199 -1.02 -18.51 -1.24
CA ALA A 199 -0.11 -19.32 -0.43
C ALA A 199 1.01 -18.42 0.10
N SER A 200 1.54 -18.76 1.28
CA SER A 200 2.69 -18.04 1.86
C SER A 200 3.82 -19.00 2.18
N TRP A 201 5.05 -18.52 2.04
CA TRP A 201 6.29 -19.23 2.36
C TRP A 201 7.38 -18.22 2.71
N GLU A 202 8.45 -18.70 3.33
CA GLU A 202 9.64 -17.91 3.57
C GLU A 202 10.77 -18.41 2.68
N THR A 203 11.59 -17.49 2.18
CA THR A 203 12.75 -17.78 1.33
C THR A 203 13.81 -16.72 1.54
N ARG A 204 15.06 -17.04 1.24
CA ARG A 204 16.16 -16.09 1.19
C ARG A 204 16.26 -15.51 -0.23
N LYS A 205 16.25 -14.18 -0.33
CA LYS A 205 16.56 -13.48 -1.59
C LYS A 205 18.00 -13.00 -1.57
N VAL A 206 18.62 -12.98 -2.75
CA VAL A 206 20.00 -12.52 -2.96
C VAL A 206 19.95 -11.20 -3.73
N ARG A 207 20.59 -10.17 -3.18
CA ARG A 207 20.74 -8.87 -3.81
C ARG A 207 21.82 -8.89 -4.89
N LYS A 208 21.89 -7.83 -5.71
CA LYS A 208 22.91 -7.66 -6.75
C LYS A 208 24.34 -7.69 -6.21
N ASP A 209 24.54 -7.20 -4.98
CA ASP A 209 25.83 -7.20 -4.29
C ASP A 209 26.18 -8.55 -3.61
N GLY A 210 25.30 -9.54 -3.69
CA GLY A 210 25.45 -10.85 -3.05
C GLY A 210 24.95 -10.94 -1.61
N SER A 211 24.54 -9.82 -0.99
CA SER A 211 23.94 -9.84 0.34
C SER A 211 22.59 -10.56 0.34
N VAL A 212 22.24 -11.17 1.48
CA VAL A 212 21.03 -12.00 1.62
C VAL A 212 20.02 -11.31 2.52
N ILE A 213 18.75 -11.36 2.10
CA ILE A 213 17.60 -11.03 2.95
C ILE A 213 16.71 -12.23 3.17
N HIS A 214 16.07 -12.27 4.33
CA HIS A 214 14.96 -13.17 4.56
C HIS A 214 13.67 -12.50 4.10
N ALA A 215 12.96 -13.15 3.18
CA ALA A 215 11.70 -12.67 2.65
C ALA A 215 10.56 -13.62 3.05
N ARG A 216 9.44 -13.04 3.49
CA ARG A 216 8.14 -13.73 3.52
C ARG A 216 7.41 -13.40 2.24
N GLU A 217 7.17 -14.42 1.43
CA GLU A 217 6.44 -14.29 0.18
C GLU A 217 4.99 -14.73 0.37
N THR A 218 4.08 -13.97 -0.23
CA THR A 218 2.68 -14.35 -0.41
C THR A 218 2.38 -14.32 -1.90
N GLY A 219 2.13 -15.50 -2.46
CA GLY A 219 1.84 -15.69 -3.87
C GLY A 219 0.37 -15.99 -4.14
N ARG A 220 -0.15 -15.51 -5.26
CA ARG A 220 -1.47 -15.85 -5.79
C ARG A 220 -1.44 -15.90 -7.31
N ALA A 221 -1.94 -16.98 -7.90
CA ALA A 221 -2.09 -17.05 -9.36
C ALA A 221 -3.44 -16.48 -9.81
N VAL A 222 -3.42 -15.69 -10.88
CA VAL A 222 -4.60 -15.09 -11.52
C VAL A 222 -4.49 -15.21 -13.04
N LEU A 223 -5.60 -15.00 -13.75
CA LEU A 223 -5.60 -14.90 -15.21
C LEU A 223 -5.56 -13.42 -15.62
N ILE A 224 -4.53 -13.03 -16.38
CA ILE A 224 -4.42 -11.71 -17.00
C ILE A 224 -4.41 -11.92 -18.51
N LYS A 225 -5.37 -11.33 -19.24
CA LYS A 225 -5.55 -11.54 -20.69
C LYS A 225 -5.55 -13.03 -21.07
N ALA A 226 -6.27 -13.84 -20.29
CA ALA A 226 -6.38 -15.31 -20.42
C ALA A 226 -5.07 -16.09 -20.25
N ARG A 227 -4.00 -15.47 -19.72
CA ARG A 227 -2.75 -16.16 -19.38
C ARG A 227 -2.56 -16.25 -17.86
N PRO A 228 -2.12 -17.40 -17.33
CA PRO A 228 -1.86 -17.52 -15.90
C PRO A 228 -0.60 -16.74 -15.52
N VAL A 229 -0.72 -15.96 -14.46
CA VAL A 229 0.33 -15.11 -13.91
C VAL A 229 0.35 -15.29 -12.39
N VAL A 230 1.53 -15.42 -11.81
CA VAL A 230 1.72 -15.47 -10.36
C VAL A 230 2.10 -14.09 -9.86
N LEU A 231 1.27 -13.53 -8.98
CA LEU A 231 1.53 -12.30 -8.26
C LEU A 231 2.19 -12.66 -6.93
N ILE A 232 3.34 -12.08 -6.63
CA ILE A 232 4.09 -12.35 -5.40
C ILE A 232 4.38 -11.03 -4.70
N ALA A 233 3.82 -10.87 -3.50
CA ALA A 233 4.25 -9.86 -2.55
C ALA A 233 5.34 -10.46 -1.65
N SER A 234 6.46 -9.77 -1.51
CA SER A 234 7.63 -10.21 -0.77
C SER A 234 7.99 -9.15 0.27
N GLU A 235 7.81 -9.50 1.54
CA GLU A 235 8.11 -8.68 2.71
C GLU A 235 9.51 -9.04 3.24
N ASP A 236 10.37 -8.04 3.47
CA ASP A 236 11.67 -8.25 4.11
C ASP A 236 11.47 -8.43 5.62
N ILE A 237 11.78 -9.62 6.12
CA ILE A 237 11.66 -9.99 7.54
C ILE A 237 13.04 -10.16 8.21
N THR A 238 14.10 -9.65 7.58
CA THR A 238 15.48 -9.82 8.07
C THR A 238 15.67 -9.19 9.44
N GLU A 239 15.20 -7.96 9.63
CA GLU A 239 15.30 -7.25 10.91
C GLU A 239 14.49 -7.97 12.00
N ALA A 240 13.27 -8.38 11.69
CA ALA A 240 12.42 -9.14 12.61
C ALA A 240 13.08 -10.46 13.05
N LYS A 241 13.74 -11.18 12.12
CA LYS A 241 14.49 -12.40 12.45
C LYS A 241 15.72 -12.13 13.30
N ARG A 242 16.49 -11.07 13.01
CA ARG A 242 17.64 -10.68 13.82
C ARG A 242 17.24 -10.31 15.25
N ALA A 243 16.16 -9.54 15.40
CA ALA A 243 15.62 -9.18 16.71
C ALA A 243 15.16 -10.42 17.50
N ALA A 244 14.48 -11.37 16.83
CA ALA A 244 14.05 -12.62 17.45
C ALA A 244 15.23 -13.49 17.91
N GLU A 245 16.28 -13.62 17.09
CA GLU A 245 17.46 -14.42 17.48
C GLU A 245 18.25 -13.74 18.60
N ALA A 246 18.47 -12.42 18.54
CA ALA A 246 19.15 -11.67 19.60
C ALA A 246 18.42 -11.80 20.95
N LEU A 247 17.08 -11.76 20.94
CA LEU A 247 16.27 -12.02 22.13
C LEU A 247 16.46 -13.47 22.62
N ARG A 248 16.46 -14.44 21.71
CA ARG A 248 16.66 -15.86 22.04
C ARG A 248 18.04 -16.12 22.64
N GLU A 249 19.09 -15.53 22.09
CA GLU A 249 20.46 -15.62 22.60
C GLU A 249 20.58 -14.98 23.98
N THR A 250 19.99 -13.79 24.16
CA THR A 250 19.96 -13.10 25.46
C THR A 250 19.23 -13.95 26.50
N GLN A 251 18.06 -14.50 26.16
CA GLN A 251 17.31 -15.38 27.04
C GLN A 251 18.09 -16.65 27.39
N ALA A 252 18.75 -17.27 26.41
CA ALA A 252 19.59 -18.44 26.64
C ALA A 252 20.82 -18.13 27.51
N GLN A 253 21.41 -16.94 27.38
CA GLN A 253 22.52 -16.49 28.23
C GLN A 253 22.07 -16.28 29.67
N VAL A 254 20.94 -15.61 29.89
CA VAL A 254 20.33 -15.45 31.23
C VAL A 254 20.04 -16.81 31.84
N GLN A 255 19.43 -17.72 31.07
CA GLN A 255 19.12 -19.06 31.56
C GLN A 255 20.39 -19.84 31.96
N ARG A 256 21.46 -19.79 31.15
CA ARG A 256 22.74 -20.41 31.50
C ARG A 256 23.35 -19.84 32.78
N LEU A 257 23.24 -18.54 33.04
CA LEU A 257 23.73 -17.94 34.28
C LEU A 257 22.93 -18.41 35.50
N VAL A 258 21.61 -18.51 35.36
CA VAL A 258 20.72 -19.07 36.38
C VAL A 258 21.08 -20.53 36.67
N ASP A 259 21.24 -21.34 35.62
CA ASP A 259 21.51 -22.79 35.69
C ASP A 259 22.95 -23.12 36.13
N ALA A 260 23.93 -22.29 35.76
CA ALA A 260 25.33 -22.45 36.19
C ALA A 260 25.49 -22.35 37.71
N ASN A 261 24.44 -21.88 38.41
CA ASN A 261 24.33 -21.98 39.85
C ASN A 261 25.45 -21.24 40.60
N ILE A 262 26.01 -20.20 39.98
CA ILE A 262 27.13 -19.41 40.50
C ILE A 262 26.61 -18.34 41.48
N ILE A 263 25.46 -17.74 41.17
CA ILE A 263 24.84 -16.65 41.94
C ILE A 263 23.51 -17.18 42.47
N GLY A 264 23.24 -16.95 43.76
CA GLY A 264 21.91 -17.16 44.32
C GLY A 264 20.93 -16.15 43.74
N ILE A 265 19.88 -16.64 43.10
CA ILE A 265 18.81 -15.83 42.53
C ILE A 265 17.51 -16.23 43.20
N GLU A 266 16.85 -15.24 43.79
CA GLU A 266 15.56 -15.39 44.40
C GLU A 266 14.56 -14.34 43.90
N THR A 267 13.29 -14.71 43.92
CA THR A 267 12.16 -13.78 43.83
C THR A 267 11.36 -13.93 45.11
N TRP A 268 10.85 -12.82 45.63
CA TRP A 268 10.17 -12.79 46.92
C TRP A 268 8.98 -11.83 46.86
N HIS A 269 8.04 -12.03 47.78
CA HIS A 269 6.88 -11.19 47.96
C HIS A 269 7.12 -10.17 49.08
N PHE A 270 6.49 -9.00 49.02
CA PHE A 270 6.72 -7.88 49.95
C PHE A 270 6.40 -8.17 51.43
N ASP A 271 5.75 -9.29 51.74
CA ASP A 271 5.55 -9.80 53.11
C ASP A 271 6.72 -10.67 53.62
N GLY A 272 7.74 -10.83 52.79
CA GLY A 272 8.99 -11.50 53.07
C GLY A 272 9.07 -12.97 52.70
N ARG A 273 8.05 -13.54 52.05
CA ARG A 273 8.09 -14.91 51.52
C ARG A 273 8.97 -15.00 50.28
N VAL A 274 9.85 -16.01 50.21
CA VAL A 274 10.57 -16.34 48.97
C VAL A 274 9.62 -17.13 48.06
N LEU A 275 9.36 -16.63 46.86
CA LEU A 275 8.44 -17.20 45.88
C LEU A 275 9.12 -18.22 44.97
N ALA A 276 10.33 -17.90 44.51
CA ALA A 276 11.14 -18.80 43.70
C ALA A 276 12.62 -18.56 44.00
N ALA A 277 13.42 -19.60 43.89
CA ALA A 277 14.87 -19.52 44.00
C ALA A 277 15.55 -20.54 43.08
N ASN A 278 16.75 -20.20 42.58
CA ASN A 278 17.61 -21.18 41.92
C ASN A 278 18.32 -22.08 42.95
N ASP A 279 18.93 -23.17 42.48
CA ASP A 279 19.56 -24.15 43.36
C ASP A 279 20.79 -23.59 44.09
N ALA A 280 21.39 -22.51 43.59
CA ALA A 280 22.56 -21.85 44.15
C ALA A 280 22.16 -21.15 45.42
N TYR A 281 21.07 -20.39 45.37
CA TYR A 281 20.51 -19.71 46.52
C TYR A 281 20.18 -20.71 47.63
N LEU A 282 19.49 -21.80 47.26
CA LEU A 282 19.13 -22.86 48.18
C LEU A 282 20.38 -23.53 48.78
N LYS A 283 21.39 -23.86 47.96
CA LYS A 283 22.65 -24.48 48.41
C LYS A 283 23.50 -23.54 49.27
N ILE A 284 23.60 -22.25 48.92
CA ILE A 284 24.33 -21.22 49.69
C ILE A 284 23.73 -21.05 51.07
N LEU A 285 22.41 -21.20 51.21
CA LEU A 285 21.71 -21.02 52.49
C LEU A 285 21.45 -22.34 53.24
N GLY A 286 21.71 -23.49 52.61
CA GLY A 286 21.52 -24.81 53.19
C GLY A 286 20.08 -25.33 53.19
N TYR A 287 19.23 -24.84 52.28
CA TYR A 287 17.83 -25.26 52.14
C TYR A 287 17.62 -26.18 50.93
N SER A 288 16.55 -26.97 50.99
CA SER A 288 16.09 -27.80 49.88
C SER A 288 14.98 -27.11 49.08
N ARG A 289 14.71 -27.62 47.88
CA ARG A 289 13.57 -27.15 47.07
C ARG A 289 12.22 -27.46 47.73
N GLU A 290 12.15 -28.49 48.57
CA GLU A 290 10.98 -28.82 49.36
C GLU A 290 10.71 -27.77 50.46
N ASP A 291 11.77 -27.24 51.09
CA ASP A 291 11.65 -26.14 52.06
C ASP A 291 11.09 -24.86 51.41
N LEU A 292 11.50 -24.55 50.18
CA LEU A 292 10.95 -23.44 49.39
C LEU A 292 9.46 -23.65 49.09
N VAL A 293 9.09 -24.82 48.57
CA VAL A 293 7.69 -25.13 48.19
C VAL A 293 6.76 -25.18 49.41
N SER A 294 7.29 -25.56 50.58
CA SER A 294 6.53 -25.54 51.84
C SER A 294 6.10 -24.13 52.30
N GLY A 295 6.68 -23.08 51.69
CA GLY A 295 6.40 -21.68 52.03
C GLY A 295 7.02 -21.22 53.36
N LEU A 296 7.85 -22.05 54.00
CA LEU A 296 8.53 -21.75 55.25
C LEU A 296 9.77 -20.86 55.07
N LEU A 297 10.27 -20.72 53.83
CA LEU A 297 11.44 -19.91 53.54
C LEU A 297 11.07 -18.42 53.45
N ARG A 298 11.40 -17.65 54.49
CA ARG A 298 11.22 -16.19 54.51
C ARG A 298 12.56 -15.49 54.74
N TRP A 299 12.84 -14.47 53.93
CA TRP A 299 14.11 -13.74 54.04
C TRP A 299 14.33 -13.03 55.41
N PRO A 300 13.31 -12.56 56.16
CA PRO A 300 13.52 -11.98 57.49
C PRO A 300 14.09 -12.97 58.49
N ASP A 301 13.74 -14.25 58.34
CA ASP A 301 14.19 -15.33 59.22
C ASP A 301 15.64 -15.72 58.91
N LEU A 302 16.07 -15.49 57.66
CA LEU A 302 17.45 -15.67 57.19
C LEU A 302 18.36 -14.48 57.54
N THR A 303 17.80 -13.34 57.91
CA THR A 303 18.56 -12.11 58.21
C THR A 303 18.85 -12.03 59.71
N PRO A 304 20.13 -11.87 60.13
CA PRO A 304 20.48 -11.72 61.54
C PRO A 304 19.75 -10.52 62.19
N PRO A 305 19.42 -10.59 63.50
CA PRO A 305 18.64 -9.54 64.17
C PRO A 305 19.22 -8.13 64.02
N GLU A 306 20.55 -7.97 64.13
CA GLU A 306 21.22 -6.67 63.94
C GLU A 306 21.05 -6.06 62.53
N TRP A 307 20.72 -6.89 61.53
CA TRP A 307 20.53 -6.47 60.15
C TRP A 307 19.05 -6.33 59.74
N ARG A 308 18.10 -6.69 60.61
CA ARG A 308 16.67 -6.70 60.26
C ARG A 308 16.13 -5.30 60.02
N ASP A 309 16.35 -4.36 60.93
CA ASP A 309 15.81 -3.00 60.81
C ASP A 309 16.36 -2.29 59.56
N ILE A 310 17.66 -2.47 59.28
CA ILE A 310 18.32 -1.95 58.08
C ILE A 310 17.75 -2.62 56.82
N SER A 311 17.52 -3.94 56.86
CA SER A 311 16.92 -4.65 55.73
C SER A 311 15.49 -4.18 55.48
N PHE A 312 14.64 -4.12 56.51
CA PHE A 312 13.24 -3.67 56.43
C PHE A 312 13.10 -2.23 55.92
N ALA A 313 13.89 -1.29 56.42
CA ALA A 313 13.88 0.10 55.94
C ALA A 313 14.19 0.19 54.44
N ARG A 314 15.04 -0.68 53.92
CA ARG A 314 15.34 -0.75 52.48
C ARG A 314 14.25 -1.42 51.66
N PHE A 315 13.45 -2.33 52.23
CA PHE A 315 12.26 -2.82 51.53
C PHE A 315 11.26 -1.69 51.28
N ASP A 316 11.11 -0.77 52.22
CA ASP A 316 10.25 0.39 52.05
C ASP A 316 10.81 1.36 50.99
N GLU A 317 12.15 1.48 50.90
CA GLU A 317 12.82 2.17 49.78
C GLU A 317 12.54 1.47 48.43
N VAL A 318 12.66 0.14 48.34
CA VAL A 318 12.36 -0.61 47.10
C VAL A 318 10.89 -0.51 46.72
N LYS A 319 9.96 -0.55 47.69
CA LYS A 319 8.52 -0.36 47.44
C LYS A 319 8.22 1.03 46.89
N SER A 320 8.92 2.06 47.38
CA SER A 320 8.68 3.46 46.99
C SER A 320 9.40 3.85 45.71
N THR A 321 10.57 3.28 45.43
CA THR A 321 11.43 3.69 44.30
C THR A 321 11.50 2.65 43.17
N GLY A 322 11.12 1.41 43.43
CA GLY A 322 11.26 0.28 42.49
C GLY A 322 12.69 -0.21 42.29
N ILE A 323 13.69 0.34 42.98
CA ILE A 323 15.11 0.04 42.75
C ILE A 323 15.73 -0.60 44.00
N ALA A 324 16.29 -1.80 43.85
CA ALA A 324 17.11 -2.44 44.88
C ALA A 324 18.60 -2.15 44.63
N ARG A 325 19.24 -1.39 45.53
CA ARG A 325 20.67 -1.05 45.41
C ARG A 325 21.57 -2.20 45.92
N PRO A 326 22.71 -2.47 45.25
CA PRO A 326 23.67 -3.47 45.72
C PRO A 326 24.16 -3.16 47.13
N HIS A 327 24.24 -4.17 48.00
CA HIS A 327 24.84 -4.05 49.31
C HIS A 327 25.31 -5.41 49.82
N GLN A 328 26.25 -5.36 50.77
CA GLN A 328 26.74 -6.53 51.48
C GLN A 328 26.04 -6.62 52.83
N LYS A 329 25.54 -7.81 53.18
CA LYS A 329 25.04 -8.12 54.52
C LYS A 329 25.34 -9.57 54.87
N GLU A 330 25.32 -9.87 56.16
CA GLU A 330 25.47 -11.23 56.66
C GLU A 330 24.12 -11.97 56.63
N TRP A 331 24.19 -13.28 56.46
CA TRP A 331 23.02 -14.17 56.44
C TRP A 331 23.23 -15.30 57.45
N LEU A 332 22.14 -15.73 58.11
CA LEU A 332 22.16 -16.88 59.00
C LEU A 332 22.20 -18.18 58.18
N TYR A 333 23.26 -18.97 58.35
CA TYR A 333 23.38 -20.31 57.80
C TYR A 333 22.77 -21.32 58.78
N LEU A 334 21.62 -21.89 58.46
CA LEU A 334 20.85 -22.75 59.38
C LEU A 334 20.67 -24.17 58.83
N ARG A 335 21.72 -25.02 58.91
CA ARG A 335 21.57 -26.45 59.29
C ARG A 335 22.90 -27.20 59.47
N TYR A 336 23.29 -27.39 60.73
CA TYR A 336 23.81 -28.65 61.29
C TYR A 336 23.75 -28.59 62.83
N MET A 337 22.56 -28.34 63.40
CA MET A 337 22.43 -28.32 64.87
C MET A 337 21.09 -28.81 65.45
N LEU A 338 20.38 -29.71 64.76
CA LEU A 338 19.19 -30.37 65.30
C LEU A 338 19.09 -31.86 64.95
N ILE A 339 20.20 -32.59 65.09
CA ILE A 339 20.14 -34.02 65.42
C ILE A 339 21.16 -34.20 66.52
N HIS A 340 20.75 -34.11 67.78
CA HIS A 340 21.29 -34.74 69.00
C HIS A 340 20.56 -34.08 70.18
N GLY A 341 19.40 -34.63 70.55
CA GLY A 341 18.58 -34.04 71.60
C GLY A 341 17.23 -34.72 71.84
N ARG A 342 17.20 -36.05 71.89
CA ARG A 342 16.19 -36.76 72.71
C ARG A 342 16.96 -37.63 73.70
N ILE A 343 17.00 -37.18 74.95
CA ILE A 343 17.36 -37.95 76.13
C ILE A 343 16.04 -38.46 76.72
N GLY A 344 16.03 -39.70 77.22
CA GLY A 344 15.06 -40.18 78.19
C GLY A 344 13.82 -40.83 77.62
#